data_AF-A0A7S1D5B1-F1
#
_entry.id   AF-A0A7S1D5B1-F1
#
_cell.length_a   1.000
_cell.length_b   1.000
_cell.length_c   1.000
_cell.angle_alpha   90.00
_cell.angle_beta   90.00
_cell.angle_gamma   90.00
#
_symmetry.space_group_name_H-M   'P 1'
#
loop_
_entity.id
_entity.type
_entity.pdbx_description
1 polymer ?
#
loop_
_entity_poly.entity_id
_entity_poly.type
_entity_poly.pdbx_seq_one_letter_code
_entity_poly.pdbx_strand_id
1 'polypeptide(L)'
;YNRTYIRQVIAGNITPTLFHMSWTINKTDKVLFMEQMGLWHVADQCREKEEDEESSSNKNNKNITVNVDGNSSAVTRNVEECCVVEPIIRCHYSDTPAVIDCRDSPQIHPKGTPFSM
;
A
#
# COMPACT_ATOMS: atom_id res chain seq x y z
N TYR A 1 -2.96 -6.64 -19.71
CA TYR A 1 -2.72 -5.34 -19.05
C TYR A 1 -2.97 -4.21 -20.05
N ASN A 2 -3.93 -3.31 -19.79
CA ASN A 2 -4.19 -2.15 -20.66
C ASN A 2 -3.22 -1.02 -20.28
N ARG A 3 -2.14 -0.88 -21.06
CA ARG A 3 -1.07 0.11 -20.81
C ARG A 3 -1.59 1.55 -20.79
N THR A 4 -2.59 1.86 -21.59
CA THR A 4 -3.17 3.20 -21.67
C THR A 4 -3.93 3.55 -20.39
N TYR A 5 -4.71 2.59 -19.86
CA TYR A 5 -5.46 2.79 -18.63
C TYR A 5 -4.53 3.12 -17.45
N ILE A 6 -3.45 2.35 -17.29
CA ILE A 6 -2.58 2.53 -16.12
C ILE A 6 -1.75 3.80 -16.23
N ARG A 7 -1.36 4.21 -17.44
CA ARG A 7 -0.77 5.54 -17.65
C ARG A 7 -1.73 6.66 -17.24
N GLN A 8 -3.03 6.51 -17.50
CA GLN A 8 -4.03 7.48 -17.06
C GLN A 8 -4.22 7.47 -15.54
N VAL A 9 -4.14 6.30 -14.89
CA VAL A 9 -4.15 6.20 -13.43
C VAL A 9 -2.93 6.90 -12.82
N ILE A 10 -1.73 6.62 -13.31
CA ILE A 10 -0.48 7.24 -12.82
C ILE A 10 -0.46 8.75 -13.05
N ALA A 11 -0.99 9.22 -14.18
CA ALA A 11 -1.11 10.64 -14.46
C ALA A 11 -2.17 11.36 -13.59
N GLY A 12 -2.93 10.63 -12.76
CA GLY A 12 -4.03 11.19 -11.97
C GLY A 12 -5.28 11.53 -12.79
N ASN A 13 -5.33 11.13 -14.06
CA ASN A 13 -6.48 11.41 -14.94
C ASN A 13 -7.69 10.51 -14.63
N ILE A 14 -7.44 9.33 -14.05
CA ILE A 14 -8.48 8.38 -13.66
C ILE A 14 -8.18 7.89 -12.25
N THR A 15 -9.17 8.02 -11.36
CA THR A 15 -9.16 7.39 -10.05
C THR A 15 -10.02 6.12 -10.11
N PRO A 16 -9.42 4.92 -10.14
CA PRO A 16 -10.19 3.67 -10.21
C PRO A 16 -11.04 3.49 -8.96
N THR A 17 -12.33 3.22 -9.11
CA THR A 17 -13.21 2.84 -7.99
C THR A 17 -12.83 1.46 -7.44
N LEU A 18 -12.47 0.52 -8.33
CA LEU A 18 -11.94 -0.79 -7.99
C LEU A 18 -10.67 -1.02 -8.81
N PHE A 19 -9.56 -1.24 -8.11
CA PHE A 19 -8.27 -1.47 -8.75
C PHE A 19 -7.74 -2.88 -8.41
N HIS A 20 -8.06 -3.84 -9.28
CA HIS A 20 -7.61 -5.22 -9.10
C HIS A 20 -6.27 -5.46 -9.79
N MET A 21 -5.22 -5.62 -9.00
CA MET A 21 -3.89 -6.03 -9.48
C MET A 21 -3.80 -7.56 -9.48
N SER A 22 -3.99 -8.19 -10.65
CA SER A 22 -3.90 -9.65 -10.80
C SER A 22 -2.47 -10.19 -10.82
N TRP A 23 -1.48 -9.29 -10.75
CA TRP A 23 -0.04 -9.54 -10.88
C TRP A 23 0.69 -9.33 -9.56
N THR A 24 0.00 -9.47 -8.43
CA THR A 24 0.61 -9.35 -7.09
C THR A 24 0.38 -10.65 -6.36
N ILE A 25 1.40 -11.22 -5.75
CA ILE A 25 1.33 -12.57 -5.17
C ILE A 25 0.50 -12.55 -3.89
N ASN A 26 0.64 -11.50 -3.09
CA ASN A 26 0.03 -11.42 -1.77
C ASN A 26 -0.41 -9.97 -1.44
N LYS A 27 -1.01 -9.77 -0.26
CA LYS A 27 -1.46 -8.45 0.21
C LYS A 27 -0.29 -7.49 0.40
N THR A 28 0.83 -7.96 0.93
CA THR A 28 2.05 -7.17 1.18
C THR A 28 2.59 -6.57 -0.11
N ASP A 29 2.68 -7.38 -1.18
CA ASP A 29 3.09 -6.92 -2.50
C ASP A 29 2.17 -5.82 -3.02
N LYS A 30 0.84 -6.00 -2.91
CA LYS A 30 -0.15 -4.99 -3.35
C LYS A 30 0.13 -3.63 -2.74
N VAL A 31 0.52 -3.59 -1.47
CA VAL A 31 0.86 -2.34 -0.80
C VAL A 31 2.10 -1.69 -1.43
N LEU A 32 3.14 -2.46 -1.74
CA LEU A 32 4.33 -1.95 -2.44
C LEU A 32 3.96 -1.34 -3.79
N PHE A 33 3.11 -2.01 -4.57
CA PHE A 33 2.64 -1.47 -5.85
C PHE A 33 1.82 -0.19 -5.67
N MET A 34 0.94 -0.14 -4.66
CA MET A 34 0.16 1.07 -4.36
C MET A 34 1.06 2.24 -3.97
N GLU A 35 2.13 2.02 -3.18
CA GLU A 35 3.11 3.06 -2.89
C GLU A 35 3.80 3.54 -4.17
N GLN A 36 4.32 2.63 -4.99
CA GLN A 36 5.06 2.99 -6.20
C GLN A 36 4.21 3.76 -7.22
N MET A 37 2.90 3.47 -7.28
CA MET A 37 1.95 4.17 -8.16
C MET A 37 1.36 5.45 -7.54
N GLY A 38 1.73 5.81 -6.31
CA GLY A 38 1.20 6.99 -5.63
C GLY A 38 -0.27 6.87 -5.24
N LEU A 39 -0.72 5.65 -4.89
CA LEU A 39 -2.09 5.34 -4.47
C LEU A 39 -2.18 4.98 -2.98
N TRP A 40 -1.06 4.94 -2.26
CA TRP A 40 -1.00 4.58 -0.86
C TRP A 40 -0.99 5.80 0.06
N HIS A 41 -1.99 5.91 0.95
CA HIS A 41 -2.18 7.06 1.84
C HIS A 41 -2.13 6.68 3.32
N VAL A 42 -1.65 5.49 3.68
CA VAL A 42 -1.58 5.05 5.08
C VAL A 42 -0.17 5.21 5.62
N ALA A 43 -0.01 6.01 6.66
CA ALA A 43 1.28 6.24 7.31
C ALA A 43 1.90 4.93 7.85
N ASP A 44 3.23 4.83 7.81
CA ASP A 44 3.92 3.59 8.20
C ASP A 44 3.68 3.19 9.65
N GLN A 45 3.50 4.15 10.57
CA GLN A 45 3.18 3.84 11.97
C GLN A 45 1.86 3.08 12.14
N CYS A 46 0.99 3.13 11.12
CA CYS A 46 -0.31 2.48 11.13
C CYS A 46 -0.36 1.19 10.32
N ARG A 47 0.75 0.80 9.67
CA ARG A 47 0.88 -0.55 9.13
C ARG A 47 0.87 -1.51 10.30
N GLU A 48 -0.06 -2.46 10.29
CA GLU A 48 -0.03 -3.56 11.24
C GLU A 48 1.30 -4.27 11.06
N LYS A 49 2.13 -4.24 12.10
CA LYS A 49 3.28 -5.12 12.17
C LYS A 49 2.68 -6.51 12.33
N GLU A 50 2.76 -7.33 11.29
CA GLU A 50 2.69 -8.77 11.49
C GLU A 50 3.84 -9.10 12.47
N GLU A 51 3.45 -9.64 13.61
CA GLU A 51 4.16 -9.59 14.89
C GLU A 51 5.61 -10.08 14.80
N ASP A 52 6.55 -9.24 15.24
CA ASP A 52 7.60 -9.67 16.15
C ASP A 52 7.63 -8.66 17.30
N GLU A 53 7.87 -9.18 18.48
CA GLU A 53 7.58 -8.64 19.79
C GLU A 53 8.00 -7.18 20.05
N GLU A 54 7.16 -6.53 20.88
CA GLU A 54 7.53 -5.52 21.86
C GLU A 54 8.19 -4.22 21.37
N SER A 55 7.38 -3.16 21.26
CA SER A 55 7.66 -1.92 21.99
C SER A 55 6.51 -0.91 21.87
N SER A 56 5.89 -0.65 23.01
CA SER A 56 5.07 0.53 23.27
C SER A 56 5.79 1.81 22.87
N SER A 57 5.08 2.73 22.21
CA SER A 57 5.26 4.18 22.39
C SER A 57 4.06 4.96 21.84
N ASN A 58 3.11 5.17 22.75
CA ASN A 58 2.34 6.40 23.00
C ASN A 58 2.39 7.54 21.94
N LYS A 59 1.21 7.94 21.42
CA LYS A 59 0.82 9.33 21.09
C LYS A 59 -0.68 9.41 20.72
N ASN A 60 -1.47 10.04 21.62
CA ASN A 60 -2.67 10.88 21.46
C ASN A 60 -3.10 11.18 20.00
N ASN A 61 -4.36 11.20 19.51
CA ASN A 61 -5.74 11.28 20.07
C ASN A 61 -6.87 11.11 18.99
N LYS A 62 -8.00 10.44 19.38
CA LYS A 62 -9.28 10.08 18.64
C LYS A 62 -9.55 8.55 18.46
N ASN A 63 -9.73 7.93 19.61
CA ASN A 63 -9.97 6.51 19.85
C ASN A 63 -11.22 5.97 19.12
N ILE A 64 -11.08 5.22 18.02
CA ILE A 64 -12.17 4.42 17.45
C ILE A 64 -12.22 3.06 18.14
N THR A 65 -13.25 2.84 18.96
CA THR A 65 -13.58 1.52 19.52
C THR A 65 -14.19 0.63 18.43
N VAL A 66 -13.44 -0.36 17.97
CA VAL A 66 -13.98 -1.42 17.11
C VAL A 66 -14.29 -2.63 17.98
N ASN A 67 -15.57 -2.97 18.11
CA ASN A 67 -15.99 -4.21 18.76
C ASN A 67 -15.79 -5.35 17.75
N VAL A 68 -14.73 -6.12 17.92
CA VAL A 68 -14.54 -7.42 17.25
C VAL A 68 -15.08 -8.48 18.20
N ASP A 69 -15.88 -9.39 17.67
CA ASP A 69 -16.73 -10.32 18.40
C ASP A 69 -16.06 -11.03 19.59
N GLY A 70 -16.72 -10.95 20.75
CA GLY A 70 -16.81 -12.07 21.68
C GLY A 70 -15.71 -12.32 22.71
N ASN A 71 -14.65 -11.51 22.82
CA ASN A 71 -13.80 -11.53 24.03
C ASN A 71 -13.16 -10.17 24.30
N SER A 72 -13.39 -9.63 25.49
CA SER A 72 -13.11 -8.25 25.88
C SER A 72 -11.64 -7.84 25.77
N SER A 73 -11.29 -7.13 24.70
CA SER A 73 -10.25 -6.08 24.72
C SER A 73 -10.51 -5.10 23.58
N ALA A 74 -11.14 -3.98 23.92
CA ALA A 74 -11.44 -2.91 22.98
C ALA A 74 -10.13 -2.25 22.51
N VAL A 75 -9.74 -2.51 21.26
CA VAL A 75 -8.64 -1.78 20.61
C VAL A 75 -9.20 -0.44 20.12
N THR A 76 -8.64 0.64 20.64
CA THR A 76 -8.98 2.01 20.24
C THR A 76 -7.94 2.53 19.27
N ARG A 77 -8.31 2.77 18.00
CA ARG A 77 -7.38 3.27 16.97
C ARG A 77 -7.84 4.59 16.37
N ASN A 78 -6.90 5.50 16.22
CA ASN A 78 -7.07 6.79 15.58
C ASN A 78 -6.98 6.68 14.06
N VAL A 79 -8.10 6.51 13.37
CA VAL A 79 -8.05 6.39 11.90
C VAL A 79 -7.60 7.69 11.24
N GLU A 80 -7.85 8.85 11.86
CA GLU A 80 -7.45 10.15 11.28
C GLU A 80 -5.95 10.40 11.31
N GLU A 81 -5.21 9.82 12.26
CA GLU A 81 -3.75 9.96 12.35
C GLU A 81 -3.00 9.00 11.41
N CYS A 82 -3.73 8.06 10.81
CA CYS A 82 -3.18 7.05 9.92
C CYS A 82 -3.24 7.43 8.45
N CYS A 83 -4.04 8.43 8.08
CA CYS A 83 -4.22 8.85 6.70
C CYS A 83 -3.35 10.08 6.40
N VAL A 84 -2.52 10.00 5.36
CA VAL A 84 -1.73 11.13 4.86
C VAL A 84 -2.37 11.78 3.64
N VAL A 85 -2.28 13.11 3.57
CA VAL A 85 -2.84 13.90 2.45
C VAL A 85 -2.13 13.57 1.15
N GLU A 86 -0.79 13.53 1.18
CA GLU A 86 0.02 13.15 0.04
C GLU A 86 0.29 11.64 0.05
N PRO A 87 0.26 10.97 -1.11
CA PRO A 87 0.56 9.56 -1.17
C PRO A 87 2.03 9.30 -0.83
N ILE A 88 2.28 8.20 -0.12
CA ILE A 88 3.64 7.72 0.14
C ILE A 88 4.14 7.02 -1.11
N ILE A 89 5.15 7.60 -1.74
CA ILE A 89 5.76 7.08 -2.97
C ILE A 89 7.11 6.48 -2.67
N ARG A 90 7.30 5.20 -3.06
CA ARG A 90 8.54 4.46 -2.91
C ARG A 90 8.81 3.63 -4.15
N CYS A 91 10.05 3.65 -4.62
CA CYS A 91 10.48 2.76 -5.68
C CYS A 91 10.80 1.37 -5.12
N HIS A 92 10.09 0.37 -5.60
CA HIS A 92 10.25 -1.03 -5.23
C HIS A 92 10.78 -1.86 -6.40
N TYR A 93 10.24 -1.65 -7.61
CA TYR A 93 10.58 -2.45 -8.78
C TYR A 93 10.72 -1.63 -10.06
N SER A 94 11.79 -1.82 -10.83
CA SER A 94 12.05 -1.07 -12.08
C SER A 94 11.22 -1.52 -13.28
N ASP A 95 10.70 -2.75 -13.25
CA ASP A 95 9.88 -3.37 -14.30
C ASP A 95 8.37 -3.20 -14.07
N THR A 96 7.97 -2.35 -13.13
CA THR A 96 6.58 -2.14 -12.77
C THR A 96 6.17 -0.67 -12.88
N PRO A 97 4.86 -0.37 -13.06
CA PRO A 97 4.40 1.00 -13.25
C PRO A 97 4.69 1.87 -12.01
N ALA A 98 5.17 3.09 -12.23
CA ALA A 98 5.55 4.02 -11.17
C ALA A 98 5.16 5.45 -11.52
N VAL A 99 4.86 6.26 -10.49
CA VAL A 99 4.64 7.70 -10.65
C VAL A 99 5.94 8.50 -10.77
N ILE A 100 7.04 7.96 -10.24
CA ILE A 100 8.40 8.50 -10.37
C ILE A 100 9.31 7.52 -11.13
N ASP A 101 10.47 7.99 -11.61
CA ASP A 101 11.43 7.12 -12.31
C ASP A 101 12.12 6.17 -11.31
N CYS A 102 11.93 4.86 -11.50
CA CYS A 102 12.43 3.81 -10.61
C CYS A 102 13.42 2.87 -11.31
N ARG A 103 14.18 3.34 -12.31
CA ARG A 103 15.12 2.50 -13.09
C ARG A 103 16.20 1.81 -12.26
N ASP A 104 16.59 2.42 -11.15
CA ASP A 104 17.65 1.90 -10.28
C ASP A 104 17.15 0.83 -9.28
N SER A 105 15.83 0.58 -9.22
CA SER A 105 15.24 -0.45 -8.38
C SER A 105 15.42 -1.87 -8.95
N PRO A 106 15.39 -2.91 -8.09
CA PRO A 106 15.45 -4.29 -8.56
C PRO A 106 14.30 -4.63 -9.51
N GLN A 107 14.45 -5.67 -10.32
CA GLN A 107 13.34 -6.22 -11.10
C GLN A 107 12.56 -7.22 -10.26
N ILE A 108 11.23 -7.18 -10.28
CA ILE A 108 10.41 -8.24 -9.70
C ILE A 108 10.48 -9.51 -10.56
N HIS A 109 10.68 -9.37 -11.88
CA HIS A 109 10.89 -10.49 -12.80
C HIS A 109 12.20 -10.38 -13.58
N PRO A 110 13.31 -10.87 -13.00
CA PRO A 110 14.66 -10.74 -13.59
C PRO A 110 14.88 -11.49 -14.93
N LYS A 111 13.83 -12.08 -15.55
CA LYS A 111 13.90 -12.79 -16.84
C LYS A 111 12.79 -12.42 -17.83
N GLY A 112 12.03 -11.34 -17.57
CA GLY A 112 10.93 -10.93 -18.44
C GLY A 112 9.81 -11.97 -18.57
N THR A 113 9.76 -12.96 -17.66
CA THR A 113 8.60 -13.84 -17.52
C THR A 113 7.43 -12.99 -17.08
N PRO A 114 6.38 -12.80 -17.90
CA PRO A 114 5.17 -12.19 -17.41
C PRO A 114 4.63 -13.07 -16.28
N PHE A 115 3.98 -12.47 -15.27
CA PHE A 115 3.14 -13.23 -14.34
C PHE A 115 2.19 -14.10 -15.16
N SER A 116 2.48 -15.40 -15.22
CA SER A 116 1.57 -16.37 -15.82
C SER A 116 0.54 -16.68 -14.76
N MET A 117 -0.72 -16.36 -15.05
CA MET A 117 -1.86 -16.97 -14.38
C MET A 117 -1.92 -18.46 -14.70
#